data_AF-A0A1I3Z630-F1
#
_entry.id   AF-A0A1I3Z630-F1
#
_cell.length_a   1.000
_cell.length_b   1.000
_cell.length_c   1.000
_cell.angle_alpha   90.00
_cell.angle_beta   90.00
_cell.angle_gamma   90.00
#
_symmetry.space_group_name_H-M   'P 1'
#
loop_
_entity.id
_entity.type
_entity.pdbx_description
1 polymer ?
#
loop_
_entity_poly.entity_id
_entity_poly.type
_entity_poly.pdbx_seq_one_letter_code
_entity_poly.pdbx_strand_id
1 'polypeptide(L)'
;MSRISVSAMSQHPTAPPAGRTAVWIAIALSLTAGMAMASGPRVEAAKAKQTPAERHIYYTGGVHNDQGCVPASRCVYPRKPGEPSDPLYPKWWTSGWTMYRVFANYDQYPPPYTSPPAGLTPADYQVSYGATYYDSTYVPADKDGEGAMMEYYEKQCLPIFPSTNNFTCAFVSLGNKAYFLRYADRPPGTPQCCKFSPKNHPPRLDFIKHLPYDAQRSTHLNGAVQAYAREVGPQKILFGYAFWREPTSDYPMDANAPRYRHPQSFFFSGSPTDPPNAPIVSQNYTSFRAERPDPAETWGQVAQMCPVEPEWCCLFDGDCPDKEPAGQKK
;
A
#
# COMPACT_ATOMS: atom_id res chain seq x y z
N MET A 1 27.38 -9.83 0.67
CA MET A 1 26.36 -10.17 1.69
C MET A 1 25.97 -8.90 2.42
N SER A 2 25.04 -8.13 1.86
CA SER A 2 24.57 -6.87 2.46
C SER A 2 23.15 -7.06 2.95
N ARG A 3 22.95 -6.91 4.26
CA ARG A 3 21.65 -6.89 4.93
C ARG A 3 20.96 -5.56 4.58
N ILE A 4 19.91 -5.59 3.77
CA ILE A 4 19.05 -4.43 3.53
C ILE A 4 17.94 -4.48 4.58
N SER A 5 18.00 -3.59 5.56
CA SER A 5 17.00 -3.48 6.61
C SER A 5 15.75 -2.77 6.08
N VAL A 6 14.58 -3.37 6.27
CA VAL A 6 13.24 -2.82 5.98
C VAL A 6 12.86 -1.65 6.92
N SER A 7 13.80 -1.15 7.74
CA SER A 7 13.65 0.10 8.51
C SER A 7 13.34 1.35 7.65
N ALA A 8 13.40 1.26 6.32
CA ALA A 8 13.12 2.37 5.42
C ALA A 8 11.63 2.80 5.37
N MET A 9 10.69 2.01 5.89
CA MET A 9 9.27 2.41 5.97
C MET A 9 8.90 3.26 7.20
N SER A 10 9.86 3.55 8.11
CA SER A 10 9.62 4.30 9.36
C SER A 10 10.33 5.67 9.44
N GLN A 11 10.74 6.26 8.32
CA GLN A 11 11.44 7.56 8.35
C GLN A 11 10.50 8.73 8.07
N HIS A 12 10.34 9.59 9.07
CA HIS A 12 9.65 10.89 8.98
C HIS A 12 10.27 11.77 7.87
N PRO A 13 9.48 12.51 7.08
CA PRO A 13 10.03 13.49 6.15
C PRO A 13 10.62 14.67 6.92
N THR A 14 11.91 14.94 6.71
CA THR A 14 12.58 16.18 7.10
C THR A 14 12.26 17.28 6.08
N ALA A 15 12.00 18.49 6.57
CA ALA A 15 11.68 19.68 5.76
C ALA A 15 12.85 20.07 4.82
N PRO A 16 12.57 20.70 3.66
CA PRO A 16 13.60 21.15 2.73
C PRO A 16 14.37 22.38 3.28
N PRO A 17 15.68 22.51 3.01
CA PRO A 17 16.41 23.73 3.37
C PRO A 17 16.15 24.84 2.33
N ALA A 18 15.87 26.04 2.85
CA ALA A 18 15.77 27.27 2.08
C ALA A 18 17.15 27.69 1.52
N GLY A 19 17.12 28.28 0.33
CA GLY A 19 18.26 28.63 -0.49
C GLY A 19 19.19 29.70 0.09
N ARG A 20 20.41 29.66 -0.45
CA ARG A 20 21.57 30.50 -0.15
C ARG A 20 21.43 31.94 -0.68
N THR A 21 21.92 32.90 0.09
CA THR A 21 22.62 34.09 -0.41
C THR A 21 23.87 34.30 0.44
N ALA A 22 24.99 34.59 -0.25
CA ALA A 22 26.31 34.80 0.33
C ALA A 22 26.52 36.26 0.71
N VAL A 23 27.48 36.54 1.62
CA VAL A 23 28.63 37.45 1.46
C VAL A 23 29.45 37.48 2.77
N TRP A 24 30.77 37.58 2.61
CA TRP A 24 31.85 37.54 3.60
C TRP A 24 31.96 38.78 4.50
N ILE A 25 32.58 38.65 5.69
CA ILE A 25 33.72 39.46 6.20
C ILE A 25 34.22 38.93 7.58
N ALA A 26 35.51 39.21 7.80
CA ALA A 26 36.54 38.75 8.72
C ALA A 26 36.43 38.97 10.27
N ILE A 27 37.14 38.07 10.97
CA ILE A 27 38.02 38.18 12.16
C ILE A 27 37.46 38.70 13.50
N ALA A 28 37.58 37.87 14.55
CA ALA A 28 38.17 38.23 15.85
C ALA A 28 38.58 36.99 16.68
N LEU A 29 39.81 36.98 17.18
CA LEU A 29 40.31 36.09 18.23
C LEU A 29 39.57 36.35 19.55
N SER A 30 39.31 35.28 20.32
CA SER A 30 39.20 35.35 21.79
C SER A 30 39.48 33.97 22.40
N LEU A 31 40.55 33.88 23.20
CA LEU A 31 40.76 32.79 24.15
C LEU A 31 39.63 32.80 25.20
N THR A 32 39.15 31.63 25.62
CA THR A 32 38.90 31.35 27.05
C THR A 32 38.58 29.87 27.32
N ALA A 33 39.34 29.34 28.29
CA ALA A 33 38.97 28.39 29.33
C ALA A 33 38.23 27.09 28.95
N GLY A 34 38.95 25.98 29.12
CA GLY A 34 38.40 24.63 29.10
C GLY A 34 37.40 24.39 30.23
N MET A 35 36.26 23.83 29.86
CA MET A 35 35.45 22.98 30.72
C MET A 35 35.51 21.56 30.16
N ALA A 36 36.24 20.69 30.85
CA ALA A 36 36.16 19.25 30.63
C ALA A 36 34.76 18.79 31.07
N MET A 37 33.83 18.71 30.11
CA MET A 37 32.55 18.04 30.32
C MET A 37 32.85 16.55 30.50
N ALA A 38 32.74 16.08 31.75
CA ALA A 38 32.74 14.67 32.09
C ALA A 38 31.65 13.96 31.28
N SER A 39 32.07 13.25 30.23
CA SER A 39 31.22 12.46 29.38
C SER A 39 30.93 11.16 30.11
N GLY A 40 29.99 11.20 31.06
CA GLY A 40 29.43 9.99 31.64
C GLY A 40 28.82 9.14 30.51
N PRO A 41 28.96 7.80 30.57
CA PRO A 41 28.35 6.93 29.57
C PRO A 41 26.84 7.18 29.57
N ARG A 42 26.33 7.70 28.45
CA ARG A 42 24.91 7.78 28.17
C ARG A 42 24.42 6.34 28.14
N VAL A 43 23.73 5.93 29.21
CA VAL A 43 22.93 4.71 29.19
C VAL A 43 21.80 4.98 28.22
N GLU A 44 22.00 4.56 26.97
CA GLU A 44 20.96 4.60 25.95
C GLU A 44 19.85 3.66 26.45
N ALA A 45 18.74 4.23 26.89
CA ALA A 45 17.61 3.47 27.37
C ALA A 45 17.20 2.48 26.27
N ALA A 46 17.34 1.18 26.55
CA ALA A 46 16.95 0.14 25.61
C ALA A 46 15.50 0.38 25.21
N LYS A 47 15.25 0.58 23.91
CA LYS A 47 13.88 0.72 23.39
C LYS A 47 13.07 -0.49 23.84
N ALA A 48 11.91 -0.24 24.44
CA ALA A 48 10.98 -1.30 24.81
C ALA A 48 10.68 -2.17 23.59
N LYS A 49 10.73 -3.49 23.75
CA LYS A 49 10.40 -4.44 22.67
C LYS A 49 8.94 -4.25 22.29
N GLN A 50 8.67 -3.99 21.01
CA GLN A 50 7.32 -3.88 20.48
C GLN A 50 6.56 -5.20 20.64
N THR A 51 5.29 -5.13 21.01
CA THR A 51 4.36 -6.26 21.01
C THR A 51 4.13 -6.78 19.59
N PRO A 52 3.69 -8.05 19.41
CA PRO A 52 3.34 -8.55 18.08
C PRO A 52 2.34 -7.66 17.34
N ALA A 53 1.29 -7.18 18.01
CA ALA A 53 0.30 -6.31 17.40
C ALA A 53 0.90 -4.99 16.88
N GLU A 54 1.81 -4.37 17.63
CA GLU A 54 2.47 -3.12 17.24
C GLU A 54 3.39 -3.28 16.02
N ARG A 55 4.03 -4.44 15.86
CA ARG A 55 4.88 -4.72 14.68
C ARG A 55 4.06 -4.88 13.39
N HIS A 56 2.78 -5.20 13.51
CA HIS A 56 1.85 -5.42 12.39
C HIS A 56 0.98 -4.18 12.10
N ILE A 57 1.42 -2.97 12.49
CA ILE A 57 0.80 -1.71 12.12
C ILE A 57 1.72 -1.00 11.12
N TYR A 58 1.40 -1.17 9.84
CA TYR A 58 2.19 -0.62 8.74
C TYR A 58 1.74 0.81 8.39
N TYR A 59 2.69 1.66 8.01
CA TYR A 59 2.37 2.99 7.49
C TYR A 59 1.65 2.88 6.16
N THR A 60 0.45 3.48 6.06
CA THR A 60 -0.32 3.51 4.80
C THR A 60 -0.60 4.93 4.33
N GLY A 61 -0.07 5.93 5.05
CA GLY A 61 -0.26 7.34 4.80
C GLY A 61 -1.72 7.74 4.65
N GLY A 62 -2.59 7.22 5.53
CA GLY A 62 -4.00 7.58 5.65
C GLY A 62 -4.97 6.64 4.93
N VAL A 63 -4.52 5.83 3.98
CA VAL A 63 -5.42 5.05 3.12
C VAL A 63 -6.12 3.92 3.91
N HIS A 64 -5.38 3.20 4.74
CA HIS A 64 -5.90 2.05 5.51
C HIS A 64 -5.78 2.23 7.02
N ASN A 65 -5.05 3.25 7.48
CA ASN A 65 -4.93 3.62 8.89
C ASN A 65 -4.29 5.02 9.04
N ASP A 66 -4.34 5.52 10.27
CA ASP A 66 -3.76 6.81 10.66
C ASP A 66 -2.31 6.70 11.18
N GLN A 67 -1.65 5.56 11.01
CA GLN A 67 -0.27 5.40 11.47
C GLN A 67 0.60 6.46 10.81
N GLY A 68 1.30 7.26 11.62
CA GLY A 68 2.13 8.37 11.14
C GLY A 68 1.38 9.63 10.73
N CYS A 69 0.04 9.65 10.76
CA CYS A 69 -0.81 10.76 10.33
C CYS A 69 -1.22 11.67 11.52
N VAL A 70 -0.25 12.13 12.30
CA VAL A 70 -0.50 13.00 13.48
C VAL A 70 0.24 14.33 13.34
N PRO A 71 -0.46 15.47 13.17
CA PRO A 71 -1.92 15.59 13.03
C PRO A 71 -2.42 14.99 11.71
N ALA A 72 -3.73 14.74 11.61
CA ALA A 72 -4.36 14.09 10.44
C ALA A 72 -4.00 14.77 9.10
N SER A 73 -3.82 16.09 9.12
CA SER A 73 -3.40 16.88 7.96
C SER A 73 -2.06 16.45 7.35
N ARG A 74 -1.20 15.74 8.09
CA ARG A 74 0.07 15.22 7.57
C ARG A 74 -0.11 14.21 6.42
N CYS A 75 -1.24 13.51 6.40
CA CYS A 75 -1.56 12.52 5.37
C CYS A 75 -2.65 12.99 4.42
N VAL A 76 -3.03 14.27 4.45
CA VAL A 76 -4.01 14.84 3.53
C VAL A 76 -3.28 15.76 2.57
N TYR A 77 -3.60 15.66 1.28
CA TYR A 77 -3.04 16.49 0.22
C TYR A 77 -4.13 17.42 -0.32
N PRO A 78 -4.25 18.66 0.19
CA PRO A 78 -5.21 19.62 -0.32
C PRO A 78 -4.97 19.88 -1.81
N ARG A 79 -6.05 19.97 -2.59
CA ARG A 79 -5.98 20.29 -4.01
C ARG A 79 -5.58 21.74 -4.22
N LYS A 80 -4.65 21.98 -5.14
CA LYS A 80 -4.26 23.33 -5.58
C LYS A 80 -5.30 23.90 -6.54
N PRO A 81 -5.35 25.24 -6.71
CA PRO A 81 -6.16 25.84 -7.77
C PRO A 81 -5.86 25.21 -9.13
N GLY A 82 -6.90 24.76 -9.84
CA GLY A 82 -6.79 24.12 -11.15
C GLY A 82 -6.55 22.61 -11.11
N GLU A 83 -6.27 22.01 -9.95
CA GLU A 83 -6.23 20.55 -9.81
C GLU A 83 -7.66 19.96 -9.80
N PRO A 84 -7.86 18.75 -10.35
CA PRO A 84 -9.17 18.11 -10.35
C PRO A 84 -9.62 17.74 -8.93
N SER A 85 -10.94 17.62 -8.74
CA SER A 85 -11.52 17.13 -7.49
C SER A 85 -11.19 15.66 -7.22
N ASP A 86 -11.28 15.25 -5.96
CA ASP A 86 -11.10 13.85 -5.58
C ASP A 86 -12.24 12.99 -6.11
N PRO A 87 -11.97 11.93 -6.89
CA PRO A 87 -12.97 10.92 -7.17
C PRO A 87 -13.32 10.19 -5.87
N LEU A 88 -14.59 9.82 -5.75
CA LEU A 88 -15.08 8.99 -4.66
C LEU A 88 -15.32 7.58 -5.17
N TYR A 89 -14.99 6.59 -4.36
CA TYR A 89 -15.53 5.25 -4.59
C TYR A 89 -17.05 5.21 -4.40
N PRO A 90 -17.76 4.35 -5.15
CA PRO A 90 -19.10 3.95 -4.79
C PRO A 90 -19.12 3.26 -3.42
N LYS A 91 -20.28 3.30 -2.74
CA LYS A 91 -20.47 2.66 -1.42
C LYS A 91 -20.12 1.17 -1.43
N TRP A 92 -20.46 0.50 -2.53
CA TRP A 92 -20.09 -0.87 -2.82
C TRP A 92 -19.65 -0.96 -4.26
N TRP A 93 -18.73 -1.88 -4.54
CA TRP A 93 -18.33 -2.17 -5.91
C TRP A 93 -17.62 -3.52 -6.00
N THR A 94 -17.59 -4.05 -7.21
CA THR A 94 -16.78 -5.20 -7.58
C THR A 94 -16.05 -4.92 -8.88
N SER A 95 -14.89 -5.54 -9.06
CA SER A 95 -14.10 -5.38 -10.27
C SER A 95 -13.21 -6.61 -10.45
N GLY A 96 -13.09 -7.11 -11.67
CA GLY A 96 -11.95 -7.94 -12.04
C GLY A 96 -10.74 -7.04 -12.30
N TRP A 97 -9.54 -7.60 -12.34
CA TRP A 97 -8.39 -6.84 -12.80
C TRP A 97 -7.37 -7.73 -13.52
N THR A 98 -6.62 -7.08 -14.40
CA THR A 98 -5.41 -7.62 -15.00
C THR A 98 -4.21 -6.91 -14.39
N MET A 99 -3.32 -7.66 -13.75
CA MET A 99 -2.12 -7.14 -13.12
C MET A 99 -0.89 -7.36 -14.01
N TYR A 100 -0.16 -6.28 -14.24
CA TYR A 100 1.12 -6.28 -14.93
C TYR A 100 2.23 -5.99 -13.92
N ARG A 101 3.10 -6.96 -13.66
CA ARG A 101 4.36 -6.76 -12.92
C ARG A 101 5.47 -6.54 -13.93
N VAL A 102 5.91 -5.30 -14.09
CA VAL A 102 6.99 -4.91 -15.01
C VAL A 102 8.30 -4.86 -14.23
N PHE A 103 9.28 -5.64 -14.65
CA PHE A 103 10.54 -5.83 -13.93
C PHE A 103 11.79 -5.50 -14.76
N ALA A 104 11.62 -5.21 -16.04
CA ALA A 104 12.65 -4.64 -16.90
C ALA A 104 12.07 -3.45 -17.70
N ASN A 105 12.92 -2.49 -18.06
CA ASN A 105 12.56 -1.27 -18.80
C ASN A 105 11.42 -0.44 -18.17
N TYR A 106 11.11 -0.67 -16.89
CA TYR A 106 9.96 -0.09 -16.19
C TYR A 106 10.06 1.44 -16.04
N ASP A 107 11.28 1.97 -16.03
CA ASP A 107 11.59 3.40 -15.96
C ASP A 107 11.15 4.17 -17.21
N GLN A 108 11.15 3.51 -18.37
CA GLN A 108 10.72 4.08 -19.65
C GLN A 108 9.20 3.97 -19.85
N TYR A 109 8.55 3.06 -19.14
CA TYR A 109 7.14 2.72 -19.31
C TYR A 109 6.34 2.83 -18.00
N PRO A 110 6.29 4.03 -17.38
CA PRO A 110 5.57 4.23 -16.12
C PRO A 110 4.05 4.07 -16.28
N PRO A 111 3.34 3.58 -15.25
CA PRO A 111 1.87 3.56 -15.21
C PRO A 111 1.30 4.98 -15.04
N PRO A 112 0.02 5.21 -15.36
CA PRO A 112 -0.96 4.22 -15.81
C PRO A 112 -0.86 3.90 -17.30
N TYR A 113 -1.26 2.68 -17.65
CA TYR A 113 -1.45 2.19 -19.02
C TYR A 113 -2.61 1.19 -19.02
N THR A 114 -3.20 0.85 -20.18
CA THR A 114 -4.35 -0.08 -20.30
C THR A 114 -3.92 -1.53 -20.50
N SER A 115 -2.84 -1.73 -21.24
CA SER A 115 -2.15 -2.99 -21.51
C SER A 115 -0.65 -2.77 -21.31
N PRO A 116 0.20 -3.81 -21.36
CA PRO A 116 1.65 -3.61 -21.37
C PRO A 116 1.99 -2.61 -22.48
N PRO A 117 2.75 -1.55 -22.17
CA PRO A 117 3.18 -0.59 -23.18
C PRO A 117 3.86 -1.29 -24.36
N ALA A 118 3.62 -0.81 -25.59
CA ALA A 118 4.00 -1.50 -26.82
C ALA A 118 5.52 -1.77 -26.96
N GLY A 119 6.36 -1.02 -26.24
CA GLY A 119 7.80 -1.24 -26.22
C GLY A 119 8.28 -2.28 -25.21
N LEU A 120 7.38 -2.86 -24.40
CA LEU A 120 7.67 -4.00 -23.54
C LEU A 120 7.41 -5.31 -24.28
N THR A 121 8.29 -6.29 -24.06
CA THR A 121 8.15 -7.66 -24.51
C THR A 121 7.70 -8.56 -23.36
N PRO A 122 7.19 -9.78 -23.61
CA PRO A 122 6.84 -10.72 -22.54
C PRO A 122 8.00 -11.12 -21.62
N ALA A 123 9.25 -10.82 -21.99
CA ALA A 123 10.41 -11.02 -21.12
C ALA A 123 10.57 -9.89 -20.08
N ASP A 124 9.88 -8.75 -20.24
CA ASP A 124 10.00 -7.58 -19.37
C ASP A 124 8.95 -7.52 -18.27
N TYR A 125 7.88 -8.33 -18.40
CA TYR A 125 6.74 -8.29 -17.48
C TYR A 125 6.08 -9.66 -17.28
N GLN A 126 5.31 -9.76 -16.20
CA GLN A 126 4.42 -10.88 -15.91
C GLN A 126 2.97 -10.39 -15.89
N VAL A 127 2.05 -11.19 -16.43
CA VAL A 127 0.60 -10.95 -16.36
C VAL A 127 -0.01 -11.88 -15.34
N SER A 128 -0.98 -11.37 -14.59
CA SER A 128 -1.78 -12.12 -13.62
C SER A 128 -3.16 -11.50 -13.47
N TYR A 129 -4.05 -12.19 -12.76
CA TYR A 129 -5.46 -11.83 -12.69
C TYR A 129 -6.00 -11.95 -11.27
N GLY A 130 -7.13 -11.31 -11.06
CA GLY A 130 -7.85 -11.41 -9.81
C GLY A 130 -9.08 -10.52 -9.80
N ALA A 131 -9.57 -10.26 -8.60
CA ALA A 131 -10.74 -9.45 -8.38
C ALA A 131 -10.65 -8.68 -7.08
N THR A 132 -11.39 -7.58 -7.02
CA THR A 132 -11.55 -6.78 -5.81
C THR A 132 -13.02 -6.58 -5.52
N TYR A 133 -13.38 -6.73 -4.25
CA TYR A 133 -14.72 -6.60 -3.73
C TYR A 133 -14.71 -5.61 -2.58
N TYR A 134 -15.69 -4.72 -2.54
CA TYR A 134 -15.72 -3.62 -1.59
C TYR A 134 -17.14 -3.32 -1.11
N ASP A 135 -17.31 -3.13 0.19
CA ASP A 135 -18.54 -2.61 0.81
C ASP A 135 -18.17 -1.70 1.98
N SER A 136 -18.34 -0.39 1.82
CA SER A 136 -18.08 0.59 2.89
C SER A 136 -19.10 0.56 4.02
N THR A 137 -20.20 -0.16 3.86
CA THR A 137 -21.34 -0.20 4.80
C THR A 137 -21.36 -1.47 5.64
N TYR A 138 -20.46 -2.41 5.36
CA TYR A 138 -20.33 -3.63 6.15
C TYR A 138 -19.96 -3.31 7.61
N VAL A 139 -20.60 -4.00 8.56
CA VAL A 139 -20.27 -3.92 9.99
C VAL A 139 -19.87 -5.32 10.45
N PRO A 140 -18.63 -5.53 10.94
CA PRO A 140 -18.21 -6.83 11.43
C PRO A 140 -19.00 -7.23 12.67
N ALA A 141 -19.10 -8.54 12.94
CA ALA A 141 -19.88 -9.08 14.04
C ALA A 141 -19.43 -8.56 15.42
N ASP A 142 -18.13 -8.31 15.59
CA ASP A 142 -17.56 -7.74 16.81
C ASP A 142 -17.61 -6.21 16.87
N LYS A 143 -18.19 -5.57 15.85
CA LYS A 143 -18.40 -4.11 15.76
C LYS A 143 -17.12 -3.28 15.80
N ASP A 144 -15.96 -3.90 15.54
CA ASP A 144 -14.68 -3.20 15.47
C ASP A 144 -14.51 -2.53 14.10
N GLY A 145 -14.98 -1.28 14.00
CA GLY A 145 -14.90 -0.48 12.79
C GLY A 145 -16.02 -0.79 11.78
N GLU A 146 -15.83 -0.33 10.56
CA GLU A 146 -16.79 -0.49 9.46
C GLU A 146 -16.05 -0.63 8.13
N GLY A 147 -16.76 -1.22 7.16
CA GLY A 147 -16.29 -1.53 5.83
C GLY A 147 -15.72 -2.94 5.70
N ALA A 148 -15.75 -3.47 4.48
CA ALA A 148 -15.02 -4.66 4.08
C ALA A 148 -14.40 -4.47 2.70
N MET A 149 -13.23 -5.05 2.51
CA MET A 149 -12.58 -5.17 1.20
C MET A 149 -11.88 -6.51 1.10
N MET A 150 -12.02 -7.17 -0.03
CA MET A 150 -11.22 -8.34 -0.39
C MET A 150 -10.51 -8.07 -1.72
N GLU A 151 -9.19 -8.17 -1.73
CA GLU A 151 -8.39 -8.29 -2.94
C GLU A 151 -7.97 -9.75 -3.11
N TYR A 152 -8.52 -10.42 -4.12
CA TYR A 152 -8.25 -11.81 -4.45
C TYR A 152 -7.31 -11.91 -5.65
N TYR A 153 -6.23 -12.67 -5.51
CA TYR A 153 -5.17 -12.83 -6.49
C TYR A 153 -5.13 -14.30 -6.94
N GLU A 154 -5.35 -14.56 -8.23
CA GLU A 154 -5.33 -15.93 -8.78
C GLU A 154 -3.92 -16.35 -9.19
N LYS A 155 -3.38 -17.40 -8.55
CA LYS A 155 -2.07 -18.04 -8.83
C LYS A 155 -0.82 -17.16 -8.72
N GLN A 156 -0.97 -15.83 -8.67
CA GLN A 156 0.11 -14.86 -8.49
C GLN A 156 -0.30 -13.86 -7.42
N CYS A 157 0.04 -14.16 -6.17
CA CYS A 157 -0.23 -13.33 -5.03
C CYS A 157 0.41 -11.93 -5.15
N LEU A 158 -0.12 -10.98 -4.39
CA LEU A 158 0.35 -9.60 -4.30
C LEU A 158 1.89 -9.54 -4.08
N PRO A 159 2.66 -8.97 -5.01
CA PRO A 159 4.13 -9.01 -4.99
C PRO A 159 4.76 -7.94 -4.07
N ILE A 160 4.13 -7.60 -2.95
CA ILE A 160 4.69 -6.65 -1.97
C ILE A 160 5.57 -7.34 -0.92
N PHE A 161 5.45 -8.65 -0.76
CA PHE A 161 6.21 -9.41 0.23
C PHE A 161 7.56 -9.85 -0.32
N PRO A 162 8.63 -9.84 0.49
CA PRO A 162 9.95 -10.34 0.11
C PRO A 162 10.02 -11.88 0.05
N SER A 163 9.13 -12.51 -0.71
CA SER A 163 9.08 -13.96 -0.89
C SER A 163 8.45 -14.35 -2.22
N THR A 164 8.54 -15.63 -2.61
CA THR A 164 7.83 -16.12 -3.80
C THR A 164 6.34 -15.79 -3.73
N ASN A 165 5.76 -15.34 -4.84
CA ASN A 165 4.37 -14.97 -4.92
C ASN A 165 3.54 -15.88 -5.85
N ASN A 166 4.12 -17.01 -6.31
CA ASN A 166 3.45 -17.94 -7.22
C ASN A 166 2.46 -18.87 -6.49
N PHE A 167 1.41 -18.29 -5.93
CA PHE A 167 0.29 -18.98 -5.29
C PHE A 167 -0.94 -18.06 -5.24
N THR A 168 -2.12 -18.64 -5.01
CA THR A 168 -3.39 -17.93 -4.88
C THR A 168 -3.56 -17.40 -3.47
N CYS A 169 -3.99 -16.14 -3.34
CA CYS A 169 -4.14 -15.50 -2.03
C CYS A 169 -5.25 -14.45 -2.01
N ALA A 170 -5.67 -14.04 -0.81
CA ALA A 170 -6.54 -12.89 -0.64
C ALA A 170 -6.11 -12.00 0.53
N PHE A 171 -6.13 -10.69 0.33
CA PHE A 171 -6.07 -9.69 1.39
C PHE A 171 -7.47 -9.26 1.76
N VAL A 172 -7.84 -9.42 3.03
CA VAL A 172 -9.19 -9.10 3.50
C VAL A 172 -9.12 -8.11 4.65
N SER A 173 -9.59 -6.88 4.42
CA SER A 173 -9.84 -5.91 5.49
C SER A 173 -11.31 -6.04 5.94
N LEU A 174 -11.53 -6.18 7.25
CA LEU A 174 -12.83 -6.31 7.90
C LEU A 174 -12.89 -5.37 9.10
N GLY A 175 -13.67 -4.29 8.96
CA GLY A 175 -13.67 -3.21 9.94
C GLY A 175 -12.28 -2.61 10.08
N ASN A 176 -11.69 -2.65 11.28
CA ASN A 176 -10.33 -2.17 11.51
C ASN A 176 -9.23 -3.24 11.32
N LYS A 177 -9.58 -4.50 11.10
CA LYS A 177 -8.60 -5.61 11.06
C LYS A 177 -8.35 -6.06 9.63
N ALA A 178 -7.18 -6.61 9.38
CA ALA A 178 -6.87 -7.27 8.12
C ALA A 178 -6.34 -8.70 8.34
N TYR A 179 -6.68 -9.56 7.39
CA TYR A 179 -6.30 -10.96 7.34
C TYR A 179 -5.66 -11.26 5.99
N PHE A 180 -4.76 -12.24 5.99
CA PHE A 180 -4.17 -12.76 4.76
C PHE A 180 -4.51 -14.24 4.61
N LEU A 181 -5.21 -14.55 3.53
CA LEU A 181 -5.67 -15.89 3.19
C LEU A 181 -4.76 -16.46 2.10
N ARG A 182 -4.38 -17.73 2.23
CA ARG A 182 -3.64 -18.49 1.23
C ARG A 182 -4.41 -19.76 0.91
N TYR A 183 -4.53 -20.09 -0.38
CA TYR A 183 -5.37 -21.22 -0.81
C TYR A 183 -4.57 -22.52 -0.88
N ALA A 184 -5.05 -23.50 -1.64
CA ALA A 184 -4.49 -24.87 -1.68
C ALA A 184 -3.08 -24.92 -2.28
N ASP A 185 -2.74 -24.00 -3.17
CA ASP A 185 -1.45 -23.86 -3.85
C ASP A 185 -0.41 -23.06 -3.05
N ARG A 186 -0.68 -22.76 -1.78
CA ARG A 186 0.22 -21.99 -0.91
C ARG A 186 1.58 -22.68 -0.69
N PRO A 187 2.65 -21.92 -0.42
CA PRO A 187 3.95 -22.50 -0.10
C PRO A 187 3.89 -23.45 1.12
N PRO A 188 4.61 -24.59 1.10
CA PRO A 188 4.64 -25.52 2.22
C PRO A 188 5.05 -24.85 3.53
N GLY A 189 4.40 -25.23 4.64
CA GLY A 189 4.70 -24.69 5.96
C GLY A 189 4.15 -23.28 6.23
N THR A 190 3.37 -22.70 5.31
CA THR A 190 2.66 -21.44 5.55
C THR A 190 1.23 -21.68 6.04
N PRO A 191 0.71 -20.85 6.97
CA PRO A 191 -0.67 -20.98 7.42
C PRO A 191 -1.64 -20.61 6.31
N GLN A 192 -2.80 -21.29 6.31
CA GLN A 192 -3.90 -21.00 5.41
C GLN A 192 -4.48 -19.59 5.66
N CYS A 193 -4.46 -19.13 6.91
CA CYS A 193 -4.85 -17.78 7.29
C CYS A 193 -3.95 -17.27 8.42
N CYS A 194 -3.58 -16.01 8.35
CA CYS A 194 -2.95 -15.27 9.45
C CYS A 194 -3.56 -13.87 9.59
N LYS A 195 -3.42 -13.28 10.78
CA LYS A 195 -3.79 -11.89 11.06
C LYS A 195 -2.71 -10.96 10.52
N PHE A 196 -3.07 -10.15 9.53
CA PHE A 196 -2.13 -9.23 8.88
C PHE A 196 -1.92 -7.97 9.71
N SER A 197 -3.01 -7.37 10.22
CA SER A 197 -2.91 -6.14 10.99
C SER A 197 -4.11 -5.95 11.91
N PRO A 198 -3.93 -5.38 13.12
CA PRO A 198 -5.04 -4.96 13.96
C PRO A 198 -5.57 -3.55 13.60
N LYS A 199 -4.92 -2.84 12.68
CA LYS A 199 -5.27 -1.47 12.26
C LYS A 199 -5.04 -1.30 10.77
N ASN A 200 -5.89 -1.95 9.98
CA ASN A 200 -5.92 -1.84 8.54
C ASN A 200 -7.37 -1.99 8.07
N HIS A 201 -8.06 -0.85 7.98
CA HIS A 201 -9.41 -0.78 7.45
C HIS A 201 -9.39 -0.75 5.92
N PRO A 202 -10.48 -1.12 5.23
CA PRO A 202 -10.59 -0.89 3.80
C PRO A 202 -10.47 0.61 3.49
N PRO A 203 -9.99 1.02 2.29
CA PRO A 203 -9.93 2.42 1.91
C PRO A 203 -11.28 3.10 2.08
N ARG A 204 -11.29 4.28 2.67
CA ARG A 204 -12.52 5.09 2.77
C ARG A 204 -12.93 5.59 1.39
N LEU A 205 -14.21 5.93 1.21
CA LEU A 205 -14.72 6.37 -0.10
C LEU A 205 -13.95 7.56 -0.68
N ASP A 206 -13.41 8.42 0.19
CA ASP A 206 -12.66 9.63 -0.13
C ASP A 206 -11.14 9.47 -0.01
N PHE A 207 -10.61 8.23 0.01
CA PHE A 207 -9.20 7.96 0.28
C PHE A 207 -8.22 8.68 -0.65
N ILE A 208 -8.65 9.13 -1.83
CA ILE A 208 -7.81 9.88 -2.78
C ILE A 208 -7.32 11.21 -2.22
N LYS A 209 -7.99 11.77 -1.21
CA LYS A 209 -7.47 12.92 -0.44
C LYS A 209 -6.09 12.66 0.17
N HIS A 210 -5.70 11.38 0.33
CA HIS A 210 -4.40 10.96 0.87
C HIS A 210 -3.28 10.87 -0.17
N LEU A 211 -3.55 11.24 -1.42
CA LEU A 211 -2.58 11.22 -2.50
C LEU A 211 -2.54 12.59 -3.18
N PRO A 212 -1.35 13.11 -3.54
CA PRO A 212 -1.27 14.30 -4.36
C PRO A 212 -1.68 13.98 -5.80
N TYR A 213 -2.25 14.98 -6.48
CA TYR A 213 -2.51 14.88 -7.92
C TYR A 213 -1.18 14.85 -8.68
N ASP A 214 -1.06 13.93 -9.65
CA ASP A 214 0.11 13.75 -10.49
C ASP A 214 -0.21 14.21 -11.92
N ALA A 215 0.15 15.46 -12.22
CA ALA A 215 -0.12 16.07 -13.52
C ALA A 215 0.62 15.35 -14.65
N GLN A 216 1.83 14.83 -14.41
CA GLN A 216 2.61 14.14 -15.43
C GLN A 216 1.96 12.82 -15.81
N ARG A 217 1.64 11.96 -14.82
CA ARG A 217 0.95 10.68 -15.08
C ARG A 217 -0.45 10.88 -15.63
N SER A 218 -1.10 12.00 -15.32
CA SER A 218 -2.40 12.37 -15.90
C SER A 218 -2.34 12.72 -17.39
N THR A 219 -1.14 12.86 -17.99
CA THR A 219 -0.99 12.98 -19.45
C THR A 219 -1.01 11.64 -20.17
N HIS A 220 -0.83 10.53 -19.45
CA HIS A 220 -0.89 9.19 -20.03
C HIS A 220 -2.28 8.89 -20.59
N LEU A 221 -2.36 7.89 -21.48
CA LEU A 221 -3.61 7.51 -22.14
C LEU A 221 -4.25 8.71 -22.84
N ASN A 222 -3.43 9.53 -23.51
CA ASN A 222 -3.85 10.75 -24.21
C ASN A 222 -4.60 11.75 -23.32
N GLY A 223 -4.27 11.79 -22.02
CA GLY A 223 -4.94 12.64 -21.07
C GLY A 223 -6.35 12.19 -20.70
N ALA A 224 -6.74 10.94 -20.95
CA ALA A 224 -8.06 10.43 -20.60
C ALA A 224 -8.25 10.17 -19.10
N VAL A 225 -7.17 10.22 -18.30
CA VAL A 225 -7.17 9.89 -16.87
C VAL A 225 -6.81 11.07 -15.97
N GLN A 226 -7.10 10.90 -14.69
CA GLN A 226 -6.60 11.67 -13.56
C GLN A 226 -5.83 10.71 -12.66
N ALA A 227 -4.53 10.95 -12.49
CA ALA A 227 -3.64 10.14 -11.67
C ALA A 227 -3.33 10.85 -10.35
N TYR A 228 -3.28 10.07 -9.28
CA TYR A 228 -2.93 10.52 -7.94
C TYR A 228 -1.88 9.56 -7.39
N ALA A 229 -0.68 10.04 -7.12
CA ALA A 229 0.44 9.17 -6.83
C ALA A 229 1.48 9.83 -5.92
N ARG A 230 2.19 9.02 -5.16
CA ARG A 230 3.37 9.45 -4.41
C ARG A 230 4.46 8.40 -4.48
N GLU A 231 5.69 8.85 -4.31
CA GLU A 231 6.84 8.00 -4.06
C GLU A 231 7.27 8.15 -2.60
N VAL A 232 7.54 7.04 -1.92
CA VAL A 232 7.89 7.03 -0.50
C VAL A 232 9.31 6.53 -0.30
N GLY A 233 10.06 7.24 0.55
CA GLY A 233 11.40 6.85 0.98
C GLY A 233 12.48 7.00 -0.11
N PRO A 234 13.74 6.73 0.25
CA PRO A 234 14.87 6.85 -0.69
C PRO A 234 14.81 5.84 -1.84
N GLN A 235 14.09 4.73 -1.67
CA GLN A 235 13.85 3.73 -2.72
C GLN A 235 12.76 4.13 -3.72
N LYS A 236 12.10 5.29 -3.52
CA LYS A 236 11.03 5.79 -4.39
C LYS A 236 9.91 4.76 -4.60
N ILE A 237 9.44 4.16 -3.51
CA ILE A 237 8.35 3.17 -3.54
C ILE A 237 7.09 3.87 -4.05
N LEU A 238 6.63 3.47 -5.24
CA LEU A 238 5.46 4.04 -5.88
C LEU A 238 4.18 3.56 -5.21
N PHE A 239 3.21 4.45 -5.07
CA PHE A 239 1.83 4.11 -4.71
C PHE A 239 0.89 5.14 -5.32
N GLY A 240 -0.07 4.70 -6.13
CA GLY A 240 -0.99 5.60 -6.79
C GLY A 240 -2.18 4.91 -7.45
N TYR A 241 -3.15 5.74 -7.81
CA TYR A 241 -4.39 5.34 -8.45
C TYR A 241 -4.64 6.26 -9.65
N ALA A 242 -5.23 5.70 -10.71
CA ALA A 242 -5.75 6.46 -11.83
C ALA A 242 -7.25 6.23 -11.97
N PHE A 243 -7.98 7.28 -12.33
CA PHE A 243 -9.40 7.26 -12.63
C PHE A 243 -9.63 7.85 -14.02
N TRP A 244 -10.67 7.39 -14.70
CA TRP A 244 -11.11 8.06 -15.92
C TRP A 244 -11.57 9.48 -15.59
N ARG A 245 -11.16 10.44 -16.43
CA ARG A 245 -11.47 11.86 -16.23
C ARG A 245 -12.97 12.12 -16.35
N GLU A 246 -13.58 11.57 -17.39
CA GLU A 246 -14.99 11.76 -17.67
C GLU A 246 -15.83 10.81 -16.81
N PRO A 247 -16.79 11.33 -16.01
CA PRO A 247 -17.66 10.48 -15.23
C PRO A 247 -18.64 9.76 -16.16
N THR A 248 -18.73 8.45 -16.02
CA THR A 248 -19.69 7.60 -16.76
C THR A 248 -20.62 6.89 -15.79
N SER A 249 -21.57 6.10 -16.31
CA SER A 249 -22.46 5.29 -15.49
C SER A 249 -22.30 3.81 -15.83
N ASP A 250 -22.51 2.95 -14.84
CA ASP A 250 -22.60 1.50 -15.04
C ASP A 250 -23.84 1.10 -15.87
N TYR A 251 -24.84 2.00 -15.94
CA TYR A 251 -26.07 1.82 -16.70
C TYR A 251 -26.25 2.98 -17.70
N PRO A 252 -25.45 3.04 -18.78
CA PRO A 252 -25.42 4.20 -19.69
C PRO A 252 -26.74 4.45 -20.43
N MET A 253 -27.63 3.46 -20.48
CA MET A 253 -28.97 3.57 -21.10
C MET A 253 -30.02 4.15 -20.14
N ASP A 254 -29.74 4.26 -18.85
CA ASP A 254 -30.62 4.88 -17.86
C ASP A 254 -30.13 6.31 -17.58
N ALA A 255 -30.91 7.30 -18.00
CA ALA A 255 -30.59 8.71 -17.82
C ALA A 255 -30.52 9.15 -16.35
N ASN A 256 -31.12 8.38 -15.43
CA ASN A 256 -31.11 8.66 -14.00
C ASN A 256 -29.98 7.92 -13.27
N ALA A 257 -29.24 7.06 -13.95
CA ALA A 257 -28.19 6.28 -13.32
C ALA A 257 -27.06 7.19 -12.83
N PRO A 258 -26.55 6.99 -11.59
CA PRO A 258 -25.47 7.78 -11.05
C PRO A 258 -24.24 7.74 -11.95
N ARG A 259 -23.61 8.90 -12.13
CA ARG A 259 -22.35 9.04 -12.84
C ARG A 259 -21.22 9.28 -11.85
N TYR A 260 -20.11 8.61 -12.05
CA TYR A 260 -18.90 8.77 -11.24
C TYR A 260 -17.66 8.50 -12.09
N ARG A 261 -16.50 8.91 -11.59
CA ARG A 261 -15.22 8.61 -12.24
C ARG A 261 -14.83 7.18 -11.90
N HIS A 262 -14.88 6.30 -12.88
CA HIS A 262 -14.49 4.90 -12.72
C HIS A 262 -12.99 4.77 -12.45
N PRO A 263 -12.56 3.89 -11.53
CA PRO A 263 -11.16 3.53 -11.38
C PRO A 263 -10.63 2.91 -12.67
N GLN A 264 -9.44 3.34 -13.08
CA GLN A 264 -8.75 2.78 -14.24
C GLN A 264 -7.66 1.81 -13.79
N SER A 265 -6.81 2.21 -12.84
CA SER A 265 -5.78 1.34 -12.29
C SER A 265 -5.40 1.70 -10.86
N PHE A 266 -4.92 0.70 -10.13
CA PHE A 266 -4.10 0.85 -8.94
C PHE A 266 -2.68 0.43 -9.29
N PHE A 267 -1.69 1.28 -9.01
CA PHE A 267 -0.30 0.99 -9.34
C PHE A 267 0.64 1.29 -8.17
N PHE A 268 1.66 0.46 -8.00
CA PHE A 268 2.55 0.52 -6.85
C PHE A 268 3.90 -0.16 -7.16
N SER A 269 4.89 0.05 -6.30
CA SER A 269 6.11 -0.75 -6.26
C SER A 269 5.94 -1.88 -5.24
N GLY A 270 6.21 -3.10 -5.68
CA GLY A 270 6.28 -4.27 -4.82
C GLY A 270 7.62 -4.37 -4.07
N SER A 271 7.94 -5.58 -3.61
CA SER A 271 9.25 -5.82 -3.00
C SER A 271 10.37 -5.60 -4.04
N PRO A 272 11.54 -5.07 -3.63
CA PRO A 272 12.72 -5.02 -4.50
C PRO A 272 13.54 -6.31 -4.48
N THR A 273 13.20 -7.29 -3.63
CA THR A 273 13.90 -8.57 -3.52
C THR A 273 13.57 -9.49 -4.69
N ASP A 274 14.47 -10.38 -5.10
CA ASP A 274 14.15 -11.39 -6.11
C ASP A 274 14.07 -12.80 -5.47
N PRO A 275 12.89 -13.45 -5.42
CA PRO A 275 11.55 -12.95 -5.78
C PRO A 275 10.90 -12.09 -4.66
N PRO A 276 9.94 -11.19 -4.98
CA PRO A 276 9.51 -10.77 -6.31
C PRO A 276 10.21 -9.47 -6.74
N ASN A 277 11.00 -9.49 -7.82
CA ASN A 277 11.50 -8.29 -8.46
C ASN A 277 10.32 -7.51 -9.07
N ALA A 278 9.75 -6.55 -8.33
CA ALA A 278 8.47 -5.90 -8.68
C ALA A 278 8.55 -4.37 -8.63
N PRO A 279 9.46 -3.71 -9.37
CA PRO A 279 9.66 -2.26 -9.28
C PRO A 279 8.42 -1.47 -9.69
N ILE A 280 7.64 -1.98 -10.66
CA ILE A 280 6.34 -1.43 -11.03
C ILE A 280 5.31 -2.56 -11.15
N VAL A 281 4.17 -2.36 -10.51
CA VAL A 281 2.97 -3.18 -10.64
C VAL A 281 1.82 -2.28 -11.02
N SER A 282 1.02 -2.66 -12.01
CA SER A 282 -0.23 -1.99 -12.38
C SER A 282 -1.36 -3.01 -12.39
N GLN A 283 -2.30 -2.88 -11.45
CA GLN A 283 -3.58 -3.59 -11.44
C GLN A 283 -4.60 -2.74 -12.22
N ASN A 284 -4.92 -3.17 -13.42
CA ASN A 284 -5.85 -2.47 -14.30
C ASN A 284 -7.25 -3.03 -14.09
N TYR A 285 -8.18 -2.20 -13.64
CA TYR A 285 -9.55 -2.60 -13.37
C TYR A 285 -10.28 -2.96 -14.66
N THR A 286 -11.09 -4.01 -14.58
CA THR A 286 -11.89 -4.56 -15.67
C THR A 286 -13.28 -4.91 -15.14
N SER A 287 -14.32 -4.64 -15.93
CA SER A 287 -15.71 -4.91 -15.52
C SER A 287 -16.06 -4.29 -14.16
N PHE A 288 -15.48 -3.12 -13.86
CA PHE A 288 -15.79 -2.36 -12.66
C PHE A 288 -17.26 -1.98 -12.68
N ARG A 289 -17.93 -2.23 -11.57
CA ARG A 289 -19.33 -1.83 -11.39
C ARG A 289 -19.60 -1.58 -9.94
N ALA A 290 -20.44 -0.58 -9.68
CA ALA A 290 -21.13 -0.50 -8.42
C ALA A 290 -22.08 -1.71 -8.39
N GLU A 291 -21.68 -2.74 -7.66
CA GLU A 291 -22.51 -3.85 -7.24
C GLU A 291 -22.13 -4.23 -5.81
N ARG A 292 -23.12 -4.59 -4.99
CA ARG A 292 -22.84 -5.09 -3.64
C ARG A 292 -22.33 -6.53 -3.73
N PRO A 293 -21.10 -6.84 -3.29
CA PRO A 293 -20.60 -8.21 -3.28
C PRO A 293 -21.37 -9.07 -2.26
N ASP A 294 -21.44 -10.38 -2.53
CA ASP A 294 -21.92 -11.35 -1.55
C ASP A 294 -20.87 -11.57 -0.45
N PRO A 295 -21.17 -11.26 0.83
CA PRO A 295 -20.26 -11.55 1.94
C PRO A 295 -19.83 -13.02 2.02
N ALA A 296 -20.71 -13.98 1.69
CA ALA A 296 -20.41 -15.41 1.82
C ALA A 296 -19.32 -15.88 0.85
N GLU A 297 -19.26 -15.29 -0.34
CA GLU A 297 -18.27 -15.57 -1.38
C GLU A 297 -16.98 -14.75 -1.24
N THR A 298 -16.99 -13.74 -0.37
CA THR A 298 -15.87 -12.80 -0.20
C THR A 298 -15.25 -12.91 1.19
N TRP A 299 -15.46 -11.94 2.06
CA TRP A 299 -14.81 -11.90 3.38
C TRP A 299 -15.39 -12.89 4.39
N GLY A 300 -16.55 -13.50 4.12
CA GLY A 300 -17.05 -14.66 4.86
C GLY A 300 -16.07 -15.84 4.87
N GLN A 301 -15.17 -15.89 3.88
CA GLN A 301 -14.07 -16.86 3.84
C GLN A 301 -13.12 -16.75 5.05
N VAL A 302 -12.98 -15.57 5.67
CA VAL A 302 -12.16 -15.40 6.88
C VAL A 302 -12.63 -16.34 7.99
N ALA A 303 -13.95 -16.40 8.24
CA ALA A 303 -14.51 -17.28 9.27
C ALA A 303 -14.38 -18.78 8.92
N GLN A 304 -14.27 -19.11 7.63
CA GLN A 304 -14.13 -20.49 7.15
C GLN A 304 -12.67 -20.97 7.17
N MET A 305 -11.72 -20.08 6.88
CA MET A 305 -10.31 -20.42 6.66
C MET A 305 -9.42 -20.11 7.87
N CYS A 306 -9.83 -19.19 8.73
CA CYS A 306 -9.04 -18.79 9.89
C CYS A 306 -9.44 -19.60 11.13
N PRO A 307 -8.48 -20.04 11.96
CA PRO A 307 -8.80 -20.46 13.31
C PRO A 307 -9.37 -19.26 14.08
N VAL A 308 -10.04 -19.52 15.22
CA VAL A 308 -10.64 -18.47 16.07
C VAL A 308 -9.62 -17.39 16.44
N GLU A 309 -8.40 -17.80 16.77
CA GLU A 309 -7.26 -16.92 17.03
C GLU A 309 -6.15 -17.20 16.01
N PRO A 310 -6.16 -16.53 14.84
CA PRO A 310 -5.11 -16.69 13.85
C PRO A 310 -3.79 -16.12 14.34
N GLU A 311 -2.70 -16.82 14.03
CA GLU A 311 -1.35 -16.31 14.27
C GLU A 311 -1.09 -15.04 13.45
N TRP A 312 -0.09 -14.25 13.86
CA TRP A 312 0.34 -13.06 13.14
C TRP A 312 1.09 -13.42 11.85
N CYS A 313 0.87 -12.65 10.79
CA CYS A 313 1.52 -12.87 9.51
C CYS A 313 3.01 -12.48 9.53
N CYS A 314 3.92 -13.44 9.42
CA CYS A 314 5.35 -13.18 9.22
C CYS A 314 5.66 -12.84 7.75
N LEU A 315 5.33 -11.64 7.29
CA LEU A 315 5.43 -11.27 5.87
C LEU A 315 6.60 -10.34 5.56
N PHE A 316 6.99 -9.49 6.50
CA PHE A 316 8.09 -8.55 6.41
C PHE A 316 9.15 -8.81 7.49
N ASP A 317 10.35 -8.27 7.25
CA ASP A 317 11.42 -8.29 8.25
C ASP A 317 10.96 -7.61 9.54
N GLY A 318 11.06 -8.34 10.66
CA GLY A 318 10.70 -7.85 11.99
C GLY A 318 9.26 -8.14 12.43
N ASP A 319 8.39 -8.64 11.55
CA ASP A 319 7.03 -9.06 11.95
C ASP A 319 7.08 -10.10 13.08
N CYS A 320 7.91 -11.11 12.87
CA CYS A 320 8.07 -12.23 13.78
C CYS A 320 9.40 -12.18 14.51
N PRO A 321 9.43 -12.54 15.80
CA PRO A 321 10.68 -12.67 16.52
C PRO A 321 11.56 -13.73 15.83
N ASP A 322 12.87 -13.52 15.84
CA ASP A 322 13.82 -14.56 15.44
C ASP A 322 13.43 -15.87 16.16
N LYS A 323 13.14 -16.93 15.41
CA LYS A 323 12.89 -18.25 16.02
C LYS A 323 14.12 -18.55 16.87
N GLU A 324 13.96 -18.67 18.20
CA GLU A 324 15.02 -19.23 19.01
C GLU A 324 15.41 -20.59 18.39
N PRO A 325 16.70 -20.85 18.16
CA PRO A 325 17.12 -22.09 17.55
C PRO A 325 16.55 -23.25 18.36
N ALA A 326 15.82 -24.15 17.67
CA ALA A 326 15.23 -25.34 18.27
C ALA A 326 16.35 -26.19 18.90
N GLY A 327 16.59 -26.03 20.20
CA GLY A 327 17.73 -26.69 20.84
C GLY A 327 18.12 -26.20 22.23
N GLN A 328 17.55 -25.11 22.78
CA GLN A 328 17.78 -24.73 24.17
C GLN A 328 16.49 -24.80 24.98
N LYS A 329 16.09 -26.03 25.34
CA LYS A 329 15.32 -26.23 26.56
C LYS A 329 16.26 -25.91 27.73
N LYS A 330 15.87 -24.95 28.58
CA LYS A 330 16.45 -24.80 29.91
C LYS A 330 16.07 -25.98 30.80
#